data_AF-F3MFK0-F1
#
_entry.id   AF-F3MFK0-F1
#
_cell.length_a   1.000
_cell.length_b   1.000
_cell.length_c   1.000
_cell.angle_alpha   90.00
_cell.angle_beta   90.00
_cell.angle_gamma   90.00
#
_symmetry.space_group_name_H-M   'P 1'
#
loop_
_entity.id
_entity.type
_entity.pdbx_description
1 polymer ?
#
loop_
_entity_poly.entity_id
_entity_poly.type
_entity_poly.pdbx_seq_one_letter_code
_entity_poly.pdbx_strand_id
1 'polypeptide(L)'
;MKANMEGLLRVLGEHHEEAHGIPEADIQAKEQSLGFPLPTVLRDYYKILGSSPYITQGCNNQYEPLPLQDVFIPDDTFFTTDKAFLIFYQVEESVIYCGIRIQDLEQEDPPVYLCAWNSPDWQLENRSLQRFLAGKGLVQLGVEDRLPYWAIFDESMWSLPDYRGCMRLEEPEHEIEEGSELNAWKIYLKDDVLIVFELDISEEETDELLAVYLASFQRTSMENLLNEMGKATDLPSFRTNLSAQ
;
A
#
# COMPACT_ATOMS: atom_id res chain seq x y z
N MET A 1 -11.37 -7.35 -8.01
CA MET A 1 -11.90 -7.11 -6.64
C MET A 1 -11.46 -5.72 -6.17
N LYS A 2 -12.18 -5.02 -5.28
CA LYS A 2 -11.70 -3.73 -4.71
C LYS A 2 -10.86 -3.97 -3.46
N ALA A 3 -9.79 -3.19 -3.28
CA ALA A 3 -9.01 -3.21 -2.05
C ALA A 3 -9.89 -2.88 -0.83
N ASN A 4 -9.75 -3.68 0.23
CA ASN A 4 -10.44 -3.48 1.50
C ASN A 4 -9.67 -4.14 2.64
N MET A 5 -10.04 -3.81 3.88
CA MET A 5 -9.34 -4.30 5.07
C MET A 5 -9.44 -5.81 5.25
N GLU A 6 -10.55 -6.45 4.88
CA GLU A 6 -10.69 -7.91 4.95
C GLU A 6 -9.68 -8.62 4.02
N GLY A 7 -9.49 -8.10 2.81
CA GLY A 7 -8.50 -8.60 1.86
C GLY A 7 -7.06 -8.45 2.38
N LEU A 8 -6.72 -7.29 2.95
CA LEU A 8 -5.41 -7.07 3.57
C LEU A 8 -5.18 -8.03 4.75
N LEU A 9 -6.15 -8.16 5.64
CA LEU A 9 -6.08 -9.08 6.79
C LEU A 9 -6.00 -10.54 6.36
N ARG A 10 -6.64 -10.91 5.25
CA ARG A 10 -6.54 -12.25 4.67
C ARG A 10 -5.11 -12.56 4.20
N VAL A 11 -4.41 -11.59 3.62
CA VAL A 11 -2.99 -11.76 3.23
C VAL A 11 -2.10 -11.90 4.45
N LEU A 12 -2.35 -11.11 5.50
CA LEU A 12 -1.63 -11.23 6.77
C LEU A 12 -1.92 -12.56 7.49
N GLY A 13 -3.14 -13.08 7.39
CA GLY A 13 -3.51 -14.38 7.93
C GLY A 13 -3.20 -14.50 9.42
N GLU A 14 -2.49 -15.56 9.80
CA GLU A 14 -2.06 -15.81 11.19
C GLU A 14 -0.93 -14.88 11.67
N HIS A 15 -0.35 -14.07 10.78
CA HIS A 15 0.71 -13.11 11.12
C HIS A 15 0.15 -11.76 11.62
N HIS A 16 -1.17 -11.63 11.71
CA HIS A 16 -1.83 -10.52 12.39
C HIS A 16 -2.32 -10.94 13.78
N GLU A 17 -1.89 -10.21 14.81
CA GLU A 17 -2.25 -10.42 16.21
C GLU A 17 -2.92 -9.17 16.80
N GLU A 18 -3.69 -9.33 17.88
CA GLU A 18 -4.33 -8.22 18.60
C GLU A 18 -3.31 -7.16 19.06
N ALA A 19 -2.09 -7.59 19.41
CA ALA A 19 -1.00 -6.70 19.82
C ALA A 19 -0.48 -5.78 18.70
N HIS A 20 -0.86 -6.03 17.44
CA HIS A 20 -0.55 -5.13 16.31
C HIS A 20 -1.49 -3.92 16.23
N GLY A 21 -2.51 -3.87 17.09
CA GLY A 21 -3.45 -2.78 17.22
C GLY A 21 -3.03 -1.72 18.24
N ILE A 22 -3.48 -0.48 18.03
CA ILE A 22 -3.38 0.58 19.04
C ILE A 22 -4.54 0.46 20.05
N PRO A 23 -4.26 0.52 21.37
CA PRO A 23 -5.31 0.51 22.38
C PRO A 23 -6.33 1.62 22.21
N GLU A 24 -7.60 1.29 22.49
CA GLU A 24 -8.74 2.21 22.45
C GLU A 24 -8.49 3.51 23.24
N ALA A 25 -7.84 3.42 24.40
CA ALA A 25 -7.54 4.56 25.24
C ALA A 25 -6.57 5.56 24.57
N ASP A 26 -5.60 5.06 23.81
CA ASP A 26 -4.61 5.91 23.13
C ASP A 26 -5.24 6.61 21.92
N ILE A 27 -6.13 5.92 21.20
CA ILE A 27 -6.94 6.53 20.13
C ILE A 27 -7.82 7.65 20.69
N GLN A 28 -8.54 7.39 21.78
CA GLN A 28 -9.37 8.40 22.44
C GLN A 28 -8.55 9.59 22.95
N ALA A 29 -7.36 9.36 23.50
CA ALA A 29 -6.46 10.43 23.92
C ALA A 29 -6.01 11.29 22.73
N LYS A 30 -5.71 10.65 21.58
CA LYS A 30 -5.36 11.38 20.35
C LYS A 30 -6.53 12.22 19.84
N GLU A 31 -7.73 11.68 19.76
CA GLU A 31 -8.94 12.40 19.37
C GLU A 31 -9.23 13.60 20.27
N GLN A 32 -9.08 13.43 21.58
CA GLN A 32 -9.20 14.55 22.54
C GLN A 32 -8.17 15.64 22.28
N SER A 33 -6.93 15.28 21.94
CA SER A 33 -5.87 16.24 21.60
C SER A 33 -6.13 16.98 20.28
N LEU A 34 -6.73 16.31 19.30
CA LEU A 34 -7.12 16.88 18.01
C LEU A 34 -8.40 17.72 18.11
N GLY A 35 -9.25 17.45 19.09
CA GLY A 35 -10.52 18.14 19.30
C GLY A 35 -11.70 17.58 18.49
N PHE A 36 -11.53 16.42 17.85
CA PHE A 36 -12.56 15.73 17.07
C PHE A 36 -12.29 14.22 17.03
N PRO A 37 -13.33 13.38 16.81
CA PRO A 37 -13.16 11.96 16.57
C PRO A 37 -12.49 11.70 15.21
N LEU A 38 -11.68 10.64 15.12
CA LEU A 38 -11.17 10.16 13.84
C LEU A 38 -12.31 9.50 13.04
N PRO A 39 -12.27 9.54 11.70
CA PRO A 39 -13.16 8.75 10.86
C PRO A 39 -13.13 7.28 11.25
N THR A 40 -14.29 6.60 11.19
CA THR A 40 -14.42 5.21 11.66
C THR A 40 -13.41 4.29 11.00
N VAL A 41 -13.20 4.43 9.69
CA VAL A 41 -12.21 3.64 8.95
C VAL A 41 -10.77 3.89 9.44
N LEU A 42 -10.40 5.15 9.73
CA LEU A 42 -9.06 5.46 10.25
C LEU A 42 -8.86 4.92 11.66
N ARG A 43 -9.91 5.04 12.49
CA ARG A 43 -9.94 4.50 13.85
C ARG A 43 -9.72 3.00 13.85
N ASP A 44 -10.48 2.27 13.04
CA ASP A 44 -10.39 0.82 12.92
C ASP A 44 -9.05 0.38 12.35
N TYR A 45 -8.50 1.13 11.39
CA TYR A 45 -7.15 0.88 10.89
C TYR A 45 -6.10 0.95 12.00
N TYR A 46 -6.05 2.02 12.80
CA TYR A 46 -5.10 2.10 13.91
C TYR A 46 -5.34 1.02 14.96
N LYS A 47 -6.60 0.73 15.27
CA LYS A 47 -6.98 -0.31 16.23
C LYS A 47 -6.57 -1.71 15.79
N ILE A 48 -6.45 -1.98 14.49
CA ILE A 48 -6.13 -3.31 13.97
C ILE A 48 -4.65 -3.40 13.57
N LEU A 49 -4.11 -2.39 12.87
CA LEU A 49 -2.80 -2.44 12.22
C LEU A 49 -1.83 -1.33 12.65
N GLY A 50 -2.23 -0.43 13.55
CA GLY A 50 -1.45 0.77 13.90
C GLY A 50 -0.09 0.51 14.57
N SER A 51 0.21 -0.73 14.92
CA SER A 51 1.53 -1.22 15.37
C SER A 51 1.93 -2.52 14.67
N SER A 52 1.35 -2.81 13.50
CA SER A 52 1.68 -4.01 12.74
C SER A 52 3.10 -3.93 12.20
N PRO A 53 3.98 -4.88 12.56
CA PRO A 53 5.36 -4.89 12.11
C PRO A 53 5.47 -5.14 10.61
N TYR A 54 4.41 -5.45 9.87
CA TYR A 54 4.46 -5.59 8.41
C TYR A 54 4.04 -4.31 7.66
N ILE A 55 3.31 -3.43 8.33
CA ILE A 55 2.68 -2.24 7.73
C ILE A 55 3.45 -0.99 8.16
N THR A 56 3.72 -0.84 9.47
CA THR A 56 4.32 0.38 10.03
C THR A 56 5.85 0.40 9.98
N GLN A 57 6.48 -0.45 9.16
CA GLN A 57 7.92 -0.36 8.93
C GLN A 57 8.24 0.86 8.05
N GLY A 58 9.38 1.48 8.31
CA GLY A 58 9.98 2.46 7.40
C GLY A 58 10.21 1.83 6.04
N CYS A 59 9.93 2.56 4.97
CA CYS A 59 10.04 2.08 3.60
C CYS A 59 10.78 3.11 2.74
N ASN A 60 11.77 2.70 1.96
CA ASN A 60 12.52 3.66 1.16
C ASN A 60 11.69 4.16 -0.02
N ASN A 61 11.28 5.43 0.04
CA ASN A 61 10.53 6.11 -1.00
C ASN A 61 9.17 5.46 -1.32
N GLN A 62 8.51 4.89 -0.32
CA GLN A 62 7.15 4.35 -0.44
C GLN A 62 6.20 4.97 0.56
N TYR A 63 4.91 4.87 0.27
CA TYR A 63 3.87 5.35 1.18
C TYR A 63 3.91 4.55 2.47
N GLU A 64 3.86 5.22 3.63
CA GLU A 64 3.82 4.64 4.96
C GLU A 64 2.84 5.36 5.90
N PRO A 65 2.16 4.63 6.81
CA PRO A 65 1.29 5.26 7.79
C PRO A 65 2.09 6.06 8.80
N LEU A 66 1.57 7.23 9.17
CA LEU A 66 2.09 7.90 10.36
C LEU A 66 1.70 7.11 11.61
N PRO A 67 2.61 6.97 12.59
CA PRO A 67 2.24 6.56 13.93
C PRO A 67 1.13 7.46 14.48
N LEU A 68 0.21 6.90 15.27
CA LEU A 68 -0.96 7.64 15.76
C LEU A 68 -0.59 8.96 16.46
N GLN A 69 0.49 8.96 17.24
CA GLN A 69 0.96 10.14 17.95
C GLN A 69 1.40 11.27 16.99
N ASP A 70 1.86 10.90 15.80
CA ASP A 70 2.44 11.81 14.80
C ASP A 70 1.39 12.33 13.81
N VAL A 71 0.17 11.79 13.79
CA VAL A 71 -0.97 12.34 13.04
C VAL A 71 -1.20 13.81 13.43
N PHE A 72 -1.31 14.71 12.47
CA PHE A 72 -1.33 16.15 12.75
C PHE A 72 -2.15 16.98 11.76
N ILE A 73 -2.41 18.23 12.14
CA ILE A 73 -2.95 19.26 11.24
C ILE A 73 -1.79 20.20 10.88
N PRO A 74 -1.56 20.48 9.59
CA PRO A 74 -0.54 21.42 9.14
C PRO A 74 -0.65 22.78 9.85
N ASP A 75 0.47 23.31 10.32
CA ASP A 75 0.55 24.68 10.80
C ASP A 75 1.10 25.63 9.71
N ASP A 76 1.31 26.90 10.08
CA ASP A 76 1.84 27.93 9.19
C ASP A 76 3.27 27.66 8.69
N THR A 77 4.00 26.75 9.33
CA THR A 77 5.37 26.37 8.94
C THR A 77 5.39 25.23 7.92
N PHE A 78 4.30 24.47 7.81
CA PHE A 78 4.18 23.40 6.82
C PHE A 78 4.13 23.97 5.39
N PHE A 79 4.56 23.22 4.38
CA PHE A 79 4.76 23.78 3.02
C PHE A 79 3.48 23.91 2.18
N THR A 80 2.40 23.21 2.54
CA THR A 80 1.15 23.21 1.75
C THR A 80 0.45 24.58 1.75
N THR A 81 -0.32 24.86 0.69
CA THR A 81 -1.14 26.08 0.56
C THR A 81 -2.41 26.07 1.41
N ASP A 82 -3.02 24.90 1.65
CA ASP A 82 -4.24 24.72 2.44
C ASP A 82 -3.96 23.85 3.68
N LYS A 83 -4.19 24.40 4.87
CA LYS A 83 -3.90 23.77 6.16
C LYS A 83 -5.05 22.91 6.69
N ALA A 84 -6.22 22.96 6.06
CA ALA A 84 -7.44 22.33 6.56
C ALA A 84 -7.49 20.81 6.32
N PHE A 85 -6.43 20.09 6.69
CA PHE A 85 -6.27 18.65 6.51
C PHE A 85 -5.75 17.97 7.77
N LEU A 86 -6.21 16.75 8.01
CA LEU A 86 -5.60 15.82 8.95
C LEU A 86 -4.64 14.91 8.18
N ILE A 87 -3.34 15.00 8.46
CA ILE A 87 -2.30 14.18 7.85
C ILE A 87 -2.13 12.88 8.63
N PHE A 88 -2.13 11.75 7.93
CA PHE A 88 -2.04 10.41 8.53
C PHE A 88 -1.16 9.41 7.75
N TYR A 89 -0.61 9.81 6.60
CA TYR A 89 0.27 8.99 5.76
C TYR A 89 1.34 9.87 5.12
N GLN A 90 2.50 9.29 4.82
CA GLN A 90 3.59 10.02 4.19
C GLN A 90 4.42 9.16 3.23
N VAL A 91 5.26 9.81 2.43
CA VAL A 91 6.48 9.26 1.84
C VAL A 91 7.59 10.18 2.32
N GLU A 92 8.37 9.77 3.33
CA GLU A 92 9.30 10.66 4.02
C GLU A 92 10.37 11.22 3.06
N GLU A 93 10.97 10.37 2.24
CA GLU A 93 12.09 10.75 1.35
C GLU A 93 11.65 11.70 0.22
N SER A 94 10.43 11.53 -0.28
CA SER A 94 9.86 12.37 -1.34
C SER A 94 9.07 13.57 -0.80
N VAL A 95 8.92 13.69 0.53
CA VAL A 95 8.16 14.75 1.18
C VAL A 95 6.73 14.84 0.61
N ILE A 96 6.09 13.66 0.52
CA ILE A 96 4.69 13.52 0.11
C ILE A 96 3.88 13.21 1.36
N TYR A 97 2.70 13.81 1.49
CA TYR A 97 1.80 13.58 2.60
C TYR A 97 0.40 13.30 2.09
N CYS A 98 -0.29 12.37 2.73
CA CYS A 98 -1.70 12.11 2.49
C CYS A 98 -2.54 12.53 3.68
N GLY A 99 -3.69 13.13 3.39
CA GLY A 99 -4.58 13.67 4.40
C GLY A 99 -6.05 13.68 4.01
N ILE A 100 -6.88 13.89 5.02
CA ILE A 100 -8.34 14.01 4.91
C ILE A 100 -8.69 15.47 5.18
N ARG A 101 -9.54 16.09 4.35
CA ARG A 101 -10.03 17.45 4.62
C ARG A 101 -10.80 17.47 5.94
N ILE A 102 -10.57 18.48 6.78
CA ILE A 102 -11.22 18.56 8.11
C ILE A 102 -12.75 18.51 8.01
N GLN A 103 -13.33 19.15 6.99
CA GLN A 103 -14.79 19.14 6.77
C GLN A 103 -15.36 17.75 6.42
N ASP A 104 -14.52 16.82 5.98
CA ASP A 104 -14.93 15.48 5.57
C ASP A 104 -14.73 14.44 6.69
N LEU A 105 -14.20 14.84 7.85
CA LEU A 105 -13.93 13.93 8.98
C LEU A 105 -15.18 13.31 9.60
N GLU A 106 -16.36 13.90 9.39
CA GLU A 106 -17.63 13.31 9.82
C GLU A 106 -18.07 12.12 8.96
N GLN A 107 -17.48 11.94 7.78
CA GLN A 107 -17.74 10.79 6.91
C GLN A 107 -17.06 9.55 7.48
N GLU A 108 -17.73 8.39 7.43
CA GLU A 108 -17.14 7.13 7.89
C GLU A 108 -15.91 6.71 7.04
N ASP A 109 -16.01 6.91 5.73
CA ASP A 109 -15.01 6.55 4.72
C ASP A 109 -14.72 7.77 3.81
N PRO A 110 -13.97 8.78 4.31
CA PRO A 110 -13.75 10.03 3.59
C PRO A 110 -12.78 9.87 2.41
N PRO A 111 -12.77 10.82 1.46
CA PRO A 111 -11.73 10.89 0.44
C PRO A 111 -10.37 11.24 1.04
N VAL A 112 -9.32 10.76 0.37
CA VAL A 112 -7.90 11.01 0.69
C VAL A 112 -7.30 11.89 -0.38
N TYR A 113 -6.53 12.88 0.05
CA TYR A 113 -5.79 13.79 -0.80
C TYR A 113 -4.30 13.63 -0.56
N LEU A 114 -3.48 13.86 -1.57
CA LEU A 114 -2.03 13.96 -1.44
C LEU A 114 -1.57 15.40 -1.67
N CYS A 115 -0.47 15.77 -1.03
CA CYS A 115 0.31 16.96 -1.36
C CYS A 115 1.80 16.60 -1.37
N ALA A 116 2.55 17.17 -2.31
CA ALA A 116 3.99 16.95 -2.44
C ALA A 116 4.72 18.28 -2.24
N TRP A 117 5.94 18.24 -1.70
CA TRP A 117 6.74 19.47 -1.51
C TRP A 117 6.88 20.32 -2.78
N ASN A 118 7.02 19.69 -3.94
CA ASN A 118 7.15 20.35 -5.24
C ASN A 118 5.81 20.77 -5.86
N SER A 119 4.68 20.36 -5.30
CA SER A 119 3.32 20.69 -5.71
C SER A 119 2.45 20.87 -4.46
N PRO A 120 2.48 22.07 -3.84
CA PRO A 120 1.95 22.27 -2.48
C PRO A 120 0.42 22.27 -2.41
N ASP A 121 -0.27 22.15 -3.54
CA ASP A 121 -1.72 22.04 -3.64
C ASP A 121 -2.16 20.58 -3.46
N TRP A 122 -3.27 20.40 -2.74
CA TRP A 122 -3.85 19.08 -2.51
C TRP A 122 -4.55 18.53 -3.74
N GLN A 123 -4.18 17.31 -4.13
CA GLN A 123 -4.77 16.57 -5.23
C GLN A 123 -5.54 15.38 -4.68
N LEU A 124 -6.67 15.04 -5.30
CA LEU A 124 -7.41 13.84 -4.91
C LEU A 124 -6.55 12.61 -5.21
N GLU A 125 -6.29 11.80 -4.19
CA GLU A 125 -5.53 10.55 -4.33
C GLU A 125 -6.47 9.35 -4.35
N ASN A 126 -7.47 9.32 -3.47
CA ASN A 126 -8.45 8.23 -3.43
C ASN A 126 -9.81 8.75 -2.96
N ARG A 127 -10.89 8.15 -3.45
CA ARG A 127 -12.26 8.51 -3.04
C ARG A 127 -12.74 7.78 -1.80
N SER A 128 -11.97 6.81 -1.32
CA SER A 128 -12.27 5.99 -0.15
C SER A 128 -10.99 5.79 0.66
N LEU A 129 -11.03 6.21 1.92
CA LEU A 129 -9.97 5.97 2.90
C LEU A 129 -9.72 4.48 3.08
N GLN A 130 -10.77 3.65 3.11
CA GLN A 130 -10.62 2.20 3.28
C GLN A 130 -9.83 1.59 2.11
N ARG A 131 -10.17 2.01 0.87
CA ARG A 131 -9.45 1.54 -0.31
C ARG A 131 -8.00 2.03 -0.32
N PHE A 132 -7.76 3.29 0.07
CA PHE A 132 -6.41 3.82 0.20
C PHE A 132 -5.57 3.02 1.19
N LEU A 133 -6.05 2.85 2.42
CA LEU A 133 -5.32 2.14 3.49
C LEU A 133 -5.04 0.68 3.12
N ALA A 134 -6.04 -0.02 2.57
CA ALA A 134 -5.88 -1.40 2.15
C ALA A 134 -4.95 -1.53 0.94
N GLY A 135 -5.07 -0.64 -0.05
CA GLY A 135 -4.23 -0.61 -1.24
C GLY A 135 -2.77 -0.37 -0.91
N LYS A 136 -2.47 0.71 -0.17
CA LYS A 136 -1.10 1.03 0.24
C LYS A 136 -0.53 -0.02 1.19
N GLY A 137 -1.36 -0.59 2.07
CA GLY A 137 -0.96 -1.73 2.90
C GLY A 137 -0.56 -2.96 2.07
N LEU A 138 -1.32 -3.29 1.02
CA LEU A 138 -0.94 -4.37 0.10
C LEU A 138 0.34 -4.03 -0.66
N VAL A 139 0.49 -2.82 -1.20
CA VAL A 139 1.73 -2.41 -1.88
C VAL A 139 2.93 -2.57 -0.95
N GLN A 140 2.84 -2.07 0.29
CA GLN A 140 3.89 -2.23 1.31
C GLN A 140 4.28 -3.69 1.53
N LEU A 141 3.30 -4.60 1.69
CA LEU A 141 3.60 -6.02 1.85
C LEU A 141 4.32 -6.62 0.64
N GLY A 142 4.01 -6.12 -0.56
CA GLY A 142 4.61 -6.61 -1.80
C GLY A 142 6.04 -6.13 -2.03
N VAL A 143 6.33 -4.87 -1.68
CA VAL A 143 7.61 -4.22 -1.96
C VAL A 143 8.65 -4.47 -0.85
N GLU A 144 9.93 -4.21 -1.16
CA GLU A 144 11.03 -4.17 -0.18
C GLU A 144 11.13 -5.37 0.76
N ASP A 145 10.98 -6.58 0.22
CA ASP A 145 11.32 -7.83 0.94
C ASP A 145 10.66 -8.00 2.32
N ARG A 146 9.51 -7.35 2.54
CA ARG A 146 8.80 -7.35 3.84
C ARG A 146 8.25 -8.70 4.24
N LEU A 147 7.86 -9.51 3.25
CA LEU A 147 7.41 -10.88 3.48
C LEU A 147 8.59 -11.85 3.42
N PRO A 148 8.54 -12.97 4.18
CA PRO A 148 9.69 -13.86 4.36
C PRO A 148 10.13 -14.54 3.06
N TYR A 149 9.29 -14.60 2.02
CA TYR A 149 9.64 -15.14 0.72
C TYR A 149 9.28 -14.15 -0.37
N TRP A 150 10.26 -13.79 -1.19
CA TRP A 150 10.06 -12.78 -2.22
C TRP A 150 10.88 -13.06 -3.48
N ALA A 151 10.43 -12.48 -4.59
CA ALA A 151 11.17 -12.41 -5.85
C ALA A 151 10.89 -11.06 -6.52
N ILE A 152 11.93 -10.43 -7.08
CA ILE A 152 11.86 -9.09 -7.64
C ILE A 152 12.53 -9.04 -9.00
N PHE A 153 11.85 -8.42 -9.97
CA PHE A 153 12.26 -8.26 -11.36
C PHE A 153 12.50 -6.75 -11.62
N ASP A 154 13.77 -6.34 -11.71
CA ASP A 154 14.18 -4.92 -11.81
C ASP A 154 14.78 -4.54 -13.19
N GLU A 155 15.16 -5.52 -14.03
CA GLU A 155 15.86 -5.28 -15.31
C GLU A 155 15.37 -6.23 -16.42
N SER A 156 15.43 -5.76 -17.69
CA SER A 156 15.07 -6.55 -18.89
C SER A 156 13.71 -7.24 -18.76
N MET A 157 12.74 -6.54 -18.17
CA MET A 157 11.44 -7.07 -17.83
C MET A 157 10.62 -7.41 -19.06
N TRP A 158 9.78 -8.42 -18.89
CA TRP A 158 8.65 -8.67 -19.78
C TRP A 158 7.62 -7.54 -19.70
N SER A 159 6.76 -7.46 -20.72
CA SER A 159 5.63 -6.52 -20.68
C SER A 159 4.57 -7.00 -19.68
N LEU A 160 3.68 -6.09 -19.25
CA LEU A 160 2.56 -6.47 -18.39
C LEU A 160 1.71 -7.62 -18.98
N PRO A 161 1.32 -7.63 -20.27
CA PRO A 161 0.62 -8.77 -20.88
C PRO A 161 1.38 -10.10 -20.78
N ASP A 162 2.70 -10.09 -20.94
CA ASP A 162 3.53 -11.29 -20.86
C ASP A 162 3.51 -11.87 -19.44
N TYR A 163 3.68 -11.02 -18.41
CA TYR A 163 3.56 -11.45 -17.02
C TYR A 163 2.16 -11.98 -16.71
N ARG A 164 1.10 -11.28 -17.15
CA ARG A 164 -0.27 -11.71 -16.92
C ARG A 164 -0.57 -13.06 -17.56
N GLY A 165 -0.11 -13.30 -18.79
CA GLY A 165 -0.29 -14.60 -19.45
C GLY A 165 0.50 -15.72 -18.78
N CYS A 166 1.73 -15.42 -18.36
CA CYS A 166 2.62 -16.39 -17.72
C CYS A 166 2.14 -16.80 -16.31
N MET A 167 1.66 -15.82 -15.53
CA MET A 167 1.12 -16.03 -14.17
C MET A 167 -0.38 -16.39 -14.16
N ARG A 168 -1.05 -16.40 -15.33
CA ARG A 168 -2.49 -16.63 -15.48
C ARG A 168 -3.36 -15.63 -14.71
N LEU A 169 -3.05 -14.36 -14.85
CA LEU A 169 -3.74 -13.22 -14.24
C LEU A 169 -4.75 -12.58 -15.21
N GLU A 170 -5.26 -13.33 -16.18
CA GLU A 170 -6.31 -12.83 -17.08
C GLU A 170 -7.67 -12.74 -16.39
N GLU A 171 -7.91 -13.59 -15.39
CA GLU A 171 -9.17 -13.61 -14.65
C GLU A 171 -9.27 -12.43 -13.65
N PRO A 172 -10.35 -11.63 -13.69
CA PRO A 172 -10.52 -10.43 -12.85
C PRO A 172 -10.58 -10.68 -11.33
N GLU A 173 -10.75 -11.94 -10.93
CA GLU A 173 -10.82 -12.35 -9.52
C GLU A 173 -9.49 -12.22 -8.79
N HIS A 174 -8.37 -12.27 -9.52
CA HIS A 174 -7.04 -12.10 -8.95
C HIS A 174 -6.68 -10.63 -8.72
N GLU A 175 -7.22 -9.71 -9.52
CA GLU A 175 -6.86 -8.28 -9.46
C GLU A 175 -7.52 -7.59 -8.25
N ILE A 176 -6.75 -6.74 -7.58
CA ILE A 176 -7.18 -5.91 -6.46
C ILE A 176 -7.03 -4.44 -6.85
N GLU A 177 -8.15 -3.77 -7.10
CA GLU A 177 -8.20 -2.35 -7.45
C GLU A 177 -8.04 -1.48 -6.20
N GLU A 178 -6.87 -0.84 -6.03
CA GLU A 178 -6.66 0.15 -4.95
C GLU A 178 -7.43 1.46 -5.19
N GLY A 179 -7.69 1.83 -6.44
CA GLY A 179 -8.50 3.00 -6.79
C GLY A 179 -7.82 4.35 -6.56
N SER A 180 -6.48 4.37 -6.56
CA SER A 180 -5.69 5.61 -6.62
C SER A 180 -5.98 6.34 -7.94
N GLU A 181 -6.02 7.66 -7.92
CA GLU A 181 -6.14 8.47 -9.14
C GLU A 181 -4.82 8.44 -9.96
N LEU A 182 -3.66 8.19 -9.33
CA LEU A 182 -2.36 8.04 -10.00
C LEU A 182 -2.18 6.66 -10.68
N ASN A 183 -2.84 5.62 -10.16
CA ASN A 183 -2.74 4.24 -10.68
C ASN A 183 -1.30 3.71 -10.89
N ALA A 184 -0.36 4.12 -10.04
CA ALA A 184 1.05 3.68 -10.13
C ALA A 184 1.26 2.17 -9.87
N TRP A 185 0.23 1.46 -9.41
CA TRP A 185 0.34 0.07 -8.96
C TRP A 185 -0.78 -0.80 -9.53
N LYS A 186 -0.44 -2.00 -10.02
CA LYS A 186 -1.42 -3.09 -10.20
C LYS A 186 -1.14 -4.20 -9.20
N ILE A 187 -2.17 -4.59 -8.47
CA ILE A 187 -2.06 -5.54 -7.37
C ILE A 187 -2.87 -6.79 -7.73
N TYR A 188 -2.26 -7.95 -7.56
CA TYR A 188 -2.94 -9.24 -7.70
C TYR A 188 -2.64 -10.13 -6.51
N LEU A 189 -3.58 -11.00 -6.18
CA LEU A 189 -3.39 -12.07 -5.21
C LEU A 189 -3.75 -13.40 -5.87
N LYS A 190 -2.78 -14.30 -5.98
CA LYS A 190 -2.96 -15.64 -6.57
C LYS A 190 -2.22 -16.68 -5.75
N ASP A 191 -2.93 -17.74 -5.35
CA ASP A 191 -2.37 -18.88 -4.61
C ASP A 191 -1.52 -18.45 -3.38
N ASP A 192 -2.00 -17.44 -2.63
CA ASP A 192 -1.32 -16.82 -1.48
C ASP A 192 -0.01 -16.07 -1.81
N VAL A 193 0.24 -15.79 -3.09
CA VAL A 193 1.29 -14.87 -3.56
C VAL A 193 0.67 -13.52 -3.89
N LEU A 194 1.16 -12.49 -3.19
CA LEU A 194 0.90 -11.11 -3.52
C LEU A 194 1.84 -10.69 -4.66
N ILE A 195 1.25 -10.14 -5.72
CA ILE A 195 1.94 -9.74 -6.94
C ILE A 195 1.67 -8.25 -7.14
N VAL A 196 2.73 -7.44 -7.14
CA VAL A 196 2.64 -5.99 -7.27
C VAL A 196 3.46 -5.55 -8.47
N PHE A 197 2.81 -4.89 -9.41
CA PHE A 197 3.44 -4.25 -10.57
C PHE A 197 3.57 -2.76 -10.29
N GLU A 198 4.78 -2.22 -10.37
CA GLU A 198 5.03 -0.78 -10.39
C GLU A 198 4.99 -0.29 -11.84
N LEU A 199 4.19 0.76 -12.09
CA LEU A 199 4.04 1.35 -13.41
C LEU A 199 4.76 2.70 -13.50
N ASP A 200 5.29 3.03 -14.67
CA ASP A 200 5.67 4.40 -14.96
C ASP A 200 4.42 5.28 -15.08
N ILE A 201 4.39 6.35 -14.30
CA ILE A 201 3.28 7.33 -14.27
C ILE A 201 3.61 8.59 -15.08
N SER A 202 4.54 8.50 -16.04
CA SER A 202 4.87 9.59 -16.95
C SER A 202 3.69 10.01 -17.83
N GLU A 203 3.77 11.22 -18.43
CA GLU A 203 2.66 11.84 -19.19
C GLU A 203 2.20 11.02 -20.42
N GLU A 204 3.02 10.08 -20.89
CA GLU A 204 2.65 9.14 -21.93
C GLU A 204 2.03 7.92 -21.24
N GLU A 205 0.68 7.78 -21.30
CA GLU A 205 -0.08 6.64 -20.77
C GLU A 205 0.47 5.30 -21.29
N THR A 206 1.50 4.80 -20.65
CA THR A 206 2.17 3.54 -20.98
C THR A 206 2.02 2.64 -19.77
N ASP A 207 1.50 1.42 -19.97
CA ASP A 207 1.58 0.34 -18.97
C ASP A 207 3.04 -0.17 -18.87
N GLU A 208 4.03 0.74 -18.93
CA GLU A 208 5.45 0.40 -18.82
C GLU A 208 5.73 0.02 -17.36
N LEU A 209 6.34 -1.15 -17.19
CA LEU A 209 6.68 -1.66 -15.87
C LEU A 209 8.02 -1.09 -15.43
N LEU A 210 8.07 -0.59 -14.19
CA LEU A 210 9.31 -0.20 -13.52
C LEU A 210 9.89 -1.34 -12.68
N ALA A 211 9.02 -2.16 -12.09
CA ALA A 211 9.39 -3.35 -11.34
C ALA A 211 8.20 -4.31 -11.18
N VAL A 212 8.52 -5.58 -10.92
CA VAL A 212 7.53 -6.59 -10.50
C VAL A 212 7.98 -7.23 -9.19
N TYR A 213 7.10 -7.21 -8.20
CA TYR A 213 7.33 -7.76 -6.88
C TYR A 213 6.41 -8.94 -6.64
N LEU A 214 6.99 -10.05 -6.19
CA LEU A 214 6.29 -11.23 -5.72
C LEU A 214 6.62 -11.41 -4.24
N ALA A 215 5.62 -11.57 -3.40
CA ALA A 215 5.79 -11.68 -1.97
C ALA A 215 4.79 -12.68 -1.35
N SER A 216 5.24 -13.48 -0.39
CA SER A 216 4.36 -14.40 0.34
C SER A 216 4.93 -14.79 1.70
N PHE A 217 4.03 -15.16 2.61
CA PHE A 217 4.37 -15.92 3.81
C PHE A 217 4.66 -17.40 3.53
N GLN A 218 4.24 -17.91 2.36
CA GLN A 218 4.32 -19.32 2.01
C GLN A 218 5.40 -19.59 0.95
N ARG A 219 6.49 -20.25 1.37
CA ARG A 219 7.59 -20.65 0.47
C ARG A 219 7.11 -21.46 -0.72
N THR A 220 6.24 -22.45 -0.47
CA THR A 220 5.76 -23.38 -1.50
C THR A 220 4.91 -22.67 -2.56
N SER A 221 4.10 -21.68 -2.17
CA SER A 221 3.34 -20.86 -3.12
C SER A 221 4.26 -20.08 -4.06
N MET A 222 5.30 -19.43 -3.51
CA MET A 222 6.31 -18.73 -4.28
C MET A 222 7.07 -19.65 -5.24
N GLU A 223 7.54 -20.81 -4.76
CA GLU A 223 8.23 -21.80 -5.58
C GLU A 223 7.34 -22.34 -6.70
N ASN A 224 6.05 -22.59 -6.43
CA ASN A 224 5.10 -23.07 -7.43
C ASN A 224 4.88 -22.03 -8.53
N LEU A 225 4.67 -20.76 -8.18
CA LEU A 225 4.46 -19.68 -9.14
C LEU A 225 5.69 -19.49 -10.03
N LEU A 226 6.90 -19.40 -9.44
CA LEU A 226 8.14 -19.25 -10.21
C LEU A 226 8.42 -20.46 -11.11
N ASN A 227 8.16 -21.68 -10.63
CA ASN A 227 8.29 -22.90 -11.43
C ASN A 227 7.27 -22.96 -12.57
N GLU A 228 6.05 -22.42 -12.39
CA GLU A 228 5.07 -22.27 -13.45
C GLU A 228 5.59 -21.29 -14.51
N MET A 229 6.09 -20.13 -14.07
CA MET A 229 6.61 -19.12 -14.98
C MET A 229 7.83 -19.61 -15.78
N GLY A 230 8.75 -20.35 -15.14
CA GLY A 230 9.94 -20.89 -15.78
C GLY A 230 9.67 -22.01 -16.79
N LYS A 231 8.46 -22.58 -16.83
CA LYS A 231 8.05 -23.54 -17.86
C LYS A 231 7.55 -22.85 -19.13
N ALA A 232 7.12 -21.59 -19.03
CA ALA A 232 6.50 -20.88 -20.14
C ALA A 232 7.51 -20.29 -21.13
N THR A 233 8.68 -19.85 -20.65
CA THR A 233 9.70 -19.12 -21.44
C THR A 233 11.01 -18.94 -20.64
N ASP A 234 12.06 -18.40 -21.29
CA ASP A 234 13.24 -17.87 -20.58
C ASP A 234 12.82 -16.67 -19.72
N LEU A 235 12.62 -16.93 -18.41
CA LEU A 235 12.29 -15.93 -17.39
C LEU A 235 13.26 -14.74 -17.46
N PRO A 236 12.78 -13.48 -17.27
CA PRO A 236 13.66 -12.35 -17.07
C PRO A 236 14.55 -12.58 -15.85
N SER A 237 15.68 -11.89 -15.81
CA SER A 237 16.55 -11.93 -14.63
C SER A 237 15.78 -11.40 -13.40
N PHE A 238 15.89 -12.11 -12.28
CA PHE A 238 15.25 -11.72 -11.04
C PHE A 238 16.12 -12.10 -9.85
N ARG A 239 15.90 -11.39 -8.75
CA ARG A 239 16.50 -11.68 -7.45
C ARG A 239 15.47 -12.30 -6.53
N THR A 240 15.89 -13.22 -5.66
CA THR A 240 15.01 -13.90 -4.71
C THR A 240 15.80 -14.41 -3.52
N ASN A 241 15.14 -14.58 -2.37
CA ASN A 241 15.71 -15.21 -1.18
C ASN A 241 15.40 -16.72 -1.04
N LEU A 242 14.69 -17.33 -2.01
CA LEU A 242 14.31 -18.75 -1.95
C LEU A 242 15.50 -19.72 -1.98
N SER A 243 16.65 -19.28 -2.50
CA SER A 243 17.89 -20.05 -2.59
C SER A 243 18.72 -20.08 -1.31
N ALA A 244 18.33 -19.34 -0.27
CA ALA A 244 19.00 -19.35 1.04
C ALA A 244 18.48 -20.52 1.91
N GLN A 245 19.38 -21.47 2.20
CA GLN A 245 19.31 -22.40 3.34
C GLN A 245 20.62 -22.32 4.12
#